data_AF-A0A0S8CUU9-F1
#
_entry.id   AF-A0A0S8CUU9-F1
#
_cell.length_a   1.000
_cell.length_b   1.000
_cell.length_c   1.000
_cell.angle_alpha   90.00
_cell.angle_beta   90.00
_cell.angle_gamma   90.00
#
_symmetry.space_group_name_H-M   'P 1'
#
loop_
_entity.id
_entity.type
_entity.pdbx_description
1 polymer ?
#
loop_
_entity_poly.entity_id
_entity_poly.type
_entity_poly.pdbx_seq_one_letter_code
_entity_poly.pdbx_strand_id
1 'polypeptide(L)' 'MDHTKKPEAPKESKAGTKDSKAEAPKIKKELSVMTLPHDNDVMAQEMAELFDEDRVTHQHGNAEPEKD' A
#
# COMPACT_ATOMS: atom_id res chain seq x y z
N MET A 1 -10.64 -22.89 27.09
CA MET A 1 -9.39 -22.19 26.73
C MET A 1 -9.81 -20.94 26.00
N ASP A 2 -10.12 -19.92 26.78
CA ASP A 2 -10.68 -18.65 26.35
C ASP A 2 -9.58 -17.80 25.70
N HIS A 3 -9.62 -17.65 24.38
CA HIS A 3 -8.72 -16.75 23.67
C HIS A 3 -9.36 -15.37 23.51
N THR A 4 -9.21 -14.54 24.54
CA THR A 4 -9.30 -13.08 24.42
C THR A 4 -8.15 -12.59 23.53
N LYS A 5 -8.38 -12.50 22.22
CA LYS A 5 -7.43 -11.89 21.28
C LYS A 5 -7.65 -10.37 21.28
N LYS A 6 -6.71 -9.64 21.90
CA LYS A 6 -6.60 -8.17 21.81
C LYS A 6 -6.57 -7.72 20.33
N PRO A 7 -7.16 -6.56 19.97
CA PRO A 7 -6.95 -5.98 18.65
C PRO A 7 -5.53 -5.39 18.63
N GLU A 8 -4.61 -6.07 17.95
CA GLU A 8 -3.31 -5.49 17.61
C GLU A 8 -3.57 -4.52 16.45
N ALA A 9 -3.42 -3.22 16.72
CA ALA A 9 -3.47 -2.18 15.69
C ALA A 9 -2.50 -2.53 14.54
N PRO A 10 -2.86 -2.26 13.28
CA PRO A 10 -1.97 -2.52 12.16
C PRO A 10 -0.67 -1.75 12.37
N LYS A 11 0.45 -2.48 12.48
CA LYS A 11 1.77 -1.88 12.37
C LYS A 11 1.89 -1.29 10.98
N GLU A 12 2.08 0.01 10.90
CA GLU A 12 2.50 0.73 9.69
C GLU A 12 3.65 -0.06 9.03
N SER A 13 3.32 -0.77 7.96
CA SER A 13 4.28 -1.44 7.11
C SER A 13 5.05 -0.33 6.39
N LYS A 14 6.22 -0.02 6.97
CA LYS A 14 7.32 0.74 6.37
C LYS A 14 7.25 0.68 4.84
N ALA A 15 7.04 1.84 4.23
CA ALA A 15 7.24 2.05 2.80
C ALA A 15 8.63 1.53 2.40
N GLY A 16 8.65 0.38 1.75
CA GLY A 16 9.86 -0.26 1.25
C GLY A 16 10.47 0.59 0.16
N THR A 17 11.53 1.32 0.50
CA THR A 17 12.46 1.91 -0.47
C THR A 17 13.09 0.79 -1.29
N LYS A 18 12.97 0.83 -2.62
CA LYS A 18 13.96 0.34 -3.59
C LYS A 18 13.58 0.78 -5.01
N ASP A 19 14.24 1.83 -5.50
CA ASP A 19 14.73 1.94 -6.89
C ASP A 19 15.52 3.26 -7.05
N SER A 20 16.71 3.31 -6.45
CA SER A 20 17.69 4.38 -6.70
C SER A 20 18.55 4.01 -7.91
N LYS A 21 17.99 4.13 -9.12
CA LYS A 21 18.78 4.17 -10.37
C LYS A 21 19.08 5.64 -10.71
N ALA A 22 20.34 6.04 -10.50
CA ALA A 22 20.89 7.36 -10.87
C ALA A 22 20.64 7.62 -12.37
N GLU A 23 19.75 8.56 -12.74
CA GLU A 23 19.87 10.03 -12.83
C GLU A 23 20.24 10.51 -14.26
N ALA A 24 19.20 10.66 -15.09
CA ALA A 24 19.03 11.96 -15.74
C ALA A 24 18.32 12.86 -14.70
N PRO A 25 18.51 14.20 -14.69
CA PRO A 25 17.68 15.08 -13.89
C PRO A 25 16.24 14.93 -14.40
N LYS A 26 15.52 13.96 -13.83
CA LYS A 26 14.09 13.81 -14.00
C LYS A 26 13.57 15.08 -13.34
N ILE A 27 13.35 16.11 -14.14
CA ILE A 27 12.56 17.28 -13.73
C ILE A 27 11.31 16.66 -13.14
N LYS A 28 11.25 16.62 -11.81
CA LYS A 28 10.15 16.01 -11.09
C LYS A 28 8.99 16.93 -11.40
N LYS A 29 8.16 16.51 -12.35
CA LYS A 29 6.89 17.18 -12.63
C LYS A 29 6.00 16.84 -11.45
N GLU A 30 6.23 17.55 -10.34
CA GLU A 30 5.40 17.46 -9.15
C GLU A 30 4.01 17.91 -9.55
N LEU A 31 3.05 16.99 -9.44
CA LEU A 31 1.66 17.32 -9.66
C LEU A 31 1.22 18.23 -8.52
N SER A 32 0.68 19.40 -8.85
CA SER A 32 0.09 20.28 -7.86
C SER A 32 -1.12 19.57 -7.24
N VAL A 33 -0.97 19.05 -6.03
CA VAL A 33 -2.05 18.38 -5.31
C VAL A 33 -2.94 19.46 -4.69
N MET A 34 -4.14 19.62 -5.26
CA MET A 34 -5.21 20.39 -4.64
C MET A 34 -6.02 19.44 -3.76
N THR A 35 -6.03 19.67 -2.44
CA THR A 35 -6.84 18.88 -1.52
C THR A 35 -8.28 19.39 -1.54
N LEU A 36 -9.22 18.58 -2.00
CA LEU A 36 -10.65 18.82 -1.81
C LEU A 36 -11.04 18.43 -0.37
N PRO A 37 -12.10 19.04 0.17
CA PRO A 37 -12.68 18.60 1.43
C PRO A 37 -13.11 17.12 1.34
N HIS A 38 -12.70 16.30 2.32
CA HIS A 38 -12.98 14.86 2.39
C HIS A 38 -12.24 13.96 1.37
N ASP A 39 -11.24 14.46 0.65
CA ASP A 39 -10.45 13.62 -0.30
C ASP A 39 -9.91 12.34 0.35
N ASN A 40 -9.41 12.43 1.59
CA ASN A 40 -8.91 11.26 2.31
C ASN A 40 -10.01 10.24 2.61
N ASP A 41 -11.22 10.68 2.93
CA ASP A 41 -12.32 9.79 3.26
C ASP A 41 -12.85 9.08 2.01
N VAL A 42 -12.93 9.81 0.89
CA VAL A 42 -13.31 9.25 -0.41
C VAL A 42 -12.27 8.22 -0.86
N MET A 43 -10.98 8.57 -0.83
CA MET A 43 -9.90 7.64 -1.18
C MET A 43 -9.88 6.41 -0.26
N ALA A 44 -10.11 6.60 1.04
CA ALA A 44 -10.15 5.50 2.00
C ALA A 44 -11.32 4.55 1.72
N GLN A 45 -12.49 5.08 1.37
CA GLN A 45 -13.64 4.27 0.99
C GLN A 45 -13.34 3.43 -0.26
N GLU A 46 -12.75 4.04 -1.29
CA GLU A 46 -12.38 3.33 -2.52
C GLU A 46 -11.33 2.24 -2.25
N MET A 47 -10.33 2.51 -1.40
CA MET A 47 -9.37 1.48 -0.97
C MET A 47 -10.06 0.35 -0.20
N ALA A 48 -11.01 0.65 0.69
CA ALA A 48 -11.73 -0.37 1.43
C ALA A 48 -12.53 -1.30 0.52
N GLU A 49 -13.14 -0.77 -0.54
CA GLU A 49 -13.87 -1.56 -1.53
C GLU A 49 -12.94 -2.45 -2.38
N LEU A 50 -11.73 -1.99 -2.68
CA LEU A 50 -10.72 -2.75 -3.44
C LEU A 50 -10.10 -3.90 -2.64
N PHE A 51 -9.95 -3.73 -1.33
CA PHE A 51 -9.32 -4.70 -0.42
C PHE A 51 -10.32 -5.42 0.49
N ASP A 52 -11.60 -5.47 0.11
CA ASP A 52 -12.64 -6.26 0.78
C ASP A 52 -12.17 -7.72 0.90
N GLU A 53 -11.86 -8.16 2.14
CA GLU A 53 -11.18 -9.43 2.45
C GLU A 53 -11.90 -10.63 1.83
N ASP A 54 -13.22 -10.56 1.72
CA ASP A 54 -14.07 -11.61 1.16
C ASP A 54 -13.95 -11.72 -0.38
N ARG A 55 -13.49 -10.65 -1.06
CA ARG A 55 -13.36 -10.58 -2.52
C ARG A 55 -11.91 -10.71 -3.01
N VAL A 56 -10.94 -10.51 -2.13
CA VAL A 56 -9.52 -10.62 -2.50
C VAL A 56 -9.16 -12.09 -2.75
N THR A 57 -8.92 -12.42 -4.01
CA THR A 57 -8.35 -13.73 -4.37
C THR A 57 -6.82 -13.61 -4.34
N HIS A 58 -6.17 -14.26 -3.38
CA HIS A 58 -4.71 -14.28 -3.30
C HIS A 58 -4.14 -15.16 -4.42
N GLN A 59 -3.86 -14.54 -5.56
CA GLN A 59 -2.99 -15.14 -6.55
C GLN A 59 -1.55 -14.96 -6.10
N HIS A 60 -0.97 -16.01 -5.50
CA HIS A 60 0.46 -16.05 -5.25
C HIS A 60 1.18 -16.17 -6.59
N GLY A 61 1.77 -15.06 -7.05
CA GLY A 61 2.72 -15.10 -8.16
C GLY A 61 3.93 -15.95 -7.78
N ASN A 62 4.51 -16.64 -8.76
CA ASN A 62 5.79 -17.30 -8.56
C ASN A 62 6.82 -16.23 -8.19
N ALA A 63 7.22 -16.17 -6.93
CA ALA A 63 8.37 -15.38 -6.52
C ALA A 63 9.57 -16.02 -7.21
N GLU A 64 10.11 -15.37 -8.25
CA GLU A 64 11.34 -15.84 -8.87
C GLU A 64 12.42 -15.95 -7.79
N PRO A 65 13.17 -17.06 -7.75
CA PRO A 65 14.23 -17.23 -6.77
C PRO A 65 15.28 -16.14 -6.98
N GLU A 66 15.63 -15.41 -5.91
CA GLU A 66 16.82 -14.55 -5.91
C GLU A 66 18.02 -15.44 -6.28
N LYS A 67 18.70 -15.13 -7.39
CA LYS A 67 19.88 -15.88 -7.83
C LYS A 67 20.95 -15.82 -6.73
N ASP A 68 21.41 -17.01 -6.33
CA ASP A 68 22.62 -17.25 -5.52
C ASP A 68 23.86 -16.67 -6.20
#